data_AF-A0A5C7Z118-F1
#
_entry.id   AF-A0A5C7Z118-F1
#
_cell.length_a   1.000
_cell.length_b   1.000
_cell.length_c   1.000
_cell.angle_alpha   90.00
_cell.angle_beta   90.00
_cell.angle_gamma   90.00
#
_symmetry.space_group_name_H-M   'P 1'
#
loop_
_entity.id
_entity.type
_entity.pdbx_description
1 polymer ?
#
loop_
_entity_poly.entity_id
_entity_poly.type
_entity_poly.pdbx_seq_one_letter_code
_entity_poly.pdbx_strand_id
1 'polypeptide(L)'
;MSPYLAEFIGTMLLILLGDGVVAGVLLKNSKSENAGWLVIVLGWGIAVTLAIYAVGQFSNAHLNPAVTIGMALSGSFNWDLVPGYCAAQLAGAFGGAILVWIHYHAHWRKTESAAIKLAVFCTAPAESSLINALVRETIATMVLILGLLFIGANKFADGLNPLVVGMLIVSIGLSLGGTTGWAINPARDLGPRLAHAVLPIPGKGSSDWSYAWVPVIGPLIGSVIGVLVYKTLFL
;
A
#
# COMPACT_ATOMS: atom_id res chain seq x y z
N MET A 1 -1.67 15.20 18.20
CA MET A 1 -0.84 14.97 17.00
C MET A 1 -1.55 15.62 15.81
N SER A 2 -0.85 16.29 14.89
CA SER A 2 -1.51 16.83 13.69
C SER A 2 -1.95 15.69 12.76
N PRO A 3 -3.03 15.85 11.99
CA PRO A 3 -3.46 14.82 11.04
C PRO A 3 -2.39 14.45 10.02
N TYR A 4 -1.57 15.40 9.58
CA TYR A 4 -0.45 15.13 8.66
C TYR A 4 0.66 14.29 9.31
N LEU A 5 1.00 14.55 10.58
CA LEU A 5 1.99 13.72 11.29
C LEU A 5 1.44 12.31 11.55
N ALA A 6 0.13 12.20 11.83
CA ALA A 6 -0.56 10.93 11.94
C ALA A 6 -0.49 10.12 10.64
N GLU A 7 -0.77 10.73 9.48
CA GLU A 7 -0.64 10.07 8.18
C GLU A 7 0.80 9.67 7.86
N PHE A 8 1.78 10.52 8.18
CA PHE A 8 3.20 10.19 8.02
C PHE A 8 3.57 8.95 8.85
N ILE A 9 3.25 8.93 10.15
CA ILE A 9 3.59 7.82 11.04
C ILE A 9 2.82 6.56 10.66
N GLY A 10 1.54 6.67 10.34
CA GLY A 10 0.70 5.54 9.95
C GLY A 10 1.20 4.89 8.67
N THR A 11 1.51 5.67 7.63
CA THR A 11 2.04 5.11 6.38
C THR A 11 3.46 4.58 6.56
N MET A 12 4.29 5.19 7.41
CA MET A 12 5.60 4.64 7.78
C MET A 12 5.48 3.27 8.45
N LEU A 13 4.55 3.11 9.41
CA LEU A 13 4.28 1.82 10.07
C LEU A 13 3.73 0.78 9.10
N LEU A 14 2.79 1.19 8.23
CA LEU A 14 2.25 0.35 7.18
C LEU A 14 3.36 -0.23 6.31
N ILE A 15 4.28 0.60 5.83
CA ILE A 15 5.39 0.15 4.98
C ILE A 15 6.42 -0.65 5.75
N LEU A 16 6.80 -0.23 6.96
CA LEU A 16 7.74 -0.99 7.77
C LEU A 16 7.29 -2.44 7.98
N LEU A 17 6.00 -2.65 8.25
CA LEU A 17 5.44 -3.98 8.49
C LEU A 17 5.15 -4.73 7.17
N GLY A 18 4.59 -4.04 6.18
CA GLY A 18 4.23 -4.61 4.87
C GLY A 18 5.45 -4.99 4.03
N ASP A 19 6.33 -4.04 3.74
CA ASP A 19 7.58 -4.33 3.02
C ASP A 19 8.51 -5.19 3.90
N GLY A 20 8.41 -5.09 5.23
CA GLY A 20 9.11 -5.95 6.18
C GLY A 20 8.77 -7.44 6.02
N VAL A 21 7.48 -7.80 5.88
CA VAL A 21 7.11 -9.21 5.61
C VAL A 21 7.62 -9.66 4.24
N VAL A 22 7.62 -8.79 3.23
CA VAL A 22 8.16 -9.11 1.90
C VAL A 22 9.67 -9.34 1.98
N ALA A 23 10.42 -8.46 2.66
CA ALA A 23 11.84 -8.63 2.91
C ALA A 23 12.14 -9.93 3.65
N GLY A 24 11.34 -10.24 4.67
CA GLY A 24 11.40 -11.48 5.40
C GLY A 24 11.19 -12.71 4.50
N VAL A 25 10.25 -12.67 3.55
CA VAL A 25 9.97 -13.84 2.70
C VAL A 25 10.97 -13.98 1.55
N LEU A 26 11.47 -12.87 0.98
CA LEU A 26 12.23 -12.90 -0.26
C LEU A 26 13.75 -12.80 -0.10
N LEU A 27 14.26 -12.14 0.95
CA LEU A 27 15.70 -11.95 1.11
C LEU A 27 16.40 -13.21 1.63
N LYS A 28 17.58 -13.48 1.08
CA LYS A 28 18.37 -14.67 1.43
C LYS A 28 18.76 -14.72 2.90
N ASN A 29 18.68 -15.93 3.46
CA ASN A 29 19.04 -16.30 4.82
C ASN A 29 18.23 -15.55 5.90
N SER A 30 17.08 -14.97 5.55
CA SER A 30 16.09 -14.57 6.55
C SER A 30 15.45 -15.83 7.17
N LYS A 31 14.90 -15.71 8.37
CA LYS A 31 14.24 -16.86 9.02
C LYS A 31 12.94 -17.30 8.33
N SER A 32 12.32 -16.40 7.57
CA SER A 32 11.07 -16.62 6.85
C SER A 32 11.27 -16.78 5.34
N GLU A 33 12.51 -16.99 4.88
CA GLU A 33 12.81 -17.15 3.46
C GLU A 33 11.93 -18.28 2.87
N ASN A 34 11.28 -18.00 1.74
CA ASN A 34 10.38 -18.93 1.04
C ASN A 34 9.10 -19.32 1.82
N ALA A 35 8.68 -18.55 2.84
CA ALA A 35 7.42 -18.79 3.55
C ALA A 35 6.15 -18.59 2.67
N GLY A 36 6.29 -17.99 1.48
CA GLY A 36 5.28 -17.97 0.44
C GLY A 36 4.29 -16.80 0.47
N TRP A 37 3.42 -16.76 -0.54
CA TRP A 37 2.49 -15.66 -0.80
C TRP A 37 1.50 -15.39 0.33
N LEU A 38 0.98 -16.45 0.96
CA LEU A 38 0.00 -16.34 2.04
C LEU A 38 0.55 -15.52 3.22
N VAL A 39 1.81 -15.73 3.59
CA VAL A 39 2.46 -14.96 4.68
C VAL A 39 2.57 -13.48 4.32
N ILE A 40 2.92 -13.17 3.07
CA ILE A 40 2.98 -11.79 2.57
C ILE A 40 1.59 -11.15 2.67
N VAL A 41 0.55 -11.79 2.12
CA VAL A 41 -0.80 -11.21 2.09
C VAL A 41 -1.37 -11.01 3.50
N LEU A 42 -1.21 -11.99 4.41
CA LEU A 42 -1.65 -11.85 5.80
C LEU A 42 -0.86 -10.76 6.53
N GLY A 43 0.46 -10.70 6.32
CA GLY A 43 1.31 -9.66 6.92
C GLY A 43 0.90 -8.26 6.51
N TRP A 44 0.57 -8.03 5.23
CA TRP A 44 0.05 -6.75 4.74
C TRP A 44 -1.30 -6.37 5.35
N GLY A 45 -2.24 -7.32 5.48
CA GLY A 45 -3.53 -7.05 6.12
C GLY A 45 -3.40 -6.67 7.60
N ILE A 46 -2.51 -7.35 8.32
CA ILE A 46 -2.19 -7.03 9.71
C ILE A 46 -1.48 -5.68 9.80
N ALA A 47 -0.55 -5.38 8.89
CA ALA A 47 0.14 -4.09 8.83
C ALA A 47 -0.86 -2.92 8.68
N VAL A 48 -1.83 -3.05 7.77
CA VAL A 48 -2.90 -2.05 7.59
C VAL A 48 -3.73 -1.90 8.86
N THR A 49 -4.15 -3.02 9.46
CA THR A 49 -4.93 -3.01 10.70
C THR A 49 -4.23 -2.23 11.81
N LEU A 50 -2.96 -2.57 12.07
CA LEU A 50 -2.18 -1.96 13.15
C LEU A 50 -1.84 -0.49 12.87
N ALA A 51 -1.57 -0.14 11.62
CA ALA A 51 -1.34 1.25 11.22
C ALA A 51 -2.59 2.10 11.43
N ILE A 52 -3.78 1.59 11.08
CA ILE A 52 -5.05 2.29 11.34
C ILE A 52 -5.28 2.44 12.84
N TYR A 53 -5.07 1.39 13.65
CA TYR A 53 -5.20 1.52 15.11
C TYR A 53 -4.25 2.57 15.71
N ALA A 54 -3.02 2.65 15.20
CA ALA A 54 -2.01 3.56 15.72
C ALA A 54 -2.41 5.03 15.54
N VAL A 55 -3.05 5.39 14.41
CA VAL A 55 -3.24 6.80 14.04
C VAL A 55 -4.67 7.22 13.71
N GLY A 56 -5.62 6.28 13.68
CA GLY A 56 -7.01 6.50 13.25
C GLY A 56 -7.73 7.60 14.01
N GLN A 57 -7.54 7.68 15.33
CA GLN A 57 -8.13 8.73 16.17
C GLN A 57 -7.65 10.16 15.84
N PHE A 58 -6.55 10.32 15.09
CA PHE A 58 -5.94 11.62 14.80
C PHE A 58 -6.17 12.09 13.36
N SER A 59 -6.28 11.18 12.38
CA SER A 59 -6.40 11.53 10.96
C SER A 59 -7.49 10.82 10.18
N ASN A 60 -8.26 9.92 10.82
CA ASN A 60 -9.07 8.86 10.20
C ASN A 60 -8.25 7.80 9.44
N ALA A 61 -6.91 7.82 9.56
CA ALA A 61 -5.98 6.86 8.98
C ALA A 61 -6.29 6.50 7.53
N HIS A 62 -6.20 7.49 6.63
CA HIS A 62 -6.35 7.20 5.20
C HIS A 62 -5.18 6.36 4.68
N LEU A 63 -3.96 6.75 5.05
CA LEU A 63 -2.68 6.08 4.78
C LEU A 63 -2.40 5.78 3.30
N ASN A 64 -3.22 6.35 2.41
CA ASN A 64 -3.33 6.00 1.01
C ASN A 64 -3.90 7.20 0.23
N PRO A 65 -3.18 7.72 -0.78
CA PRO A 65 -3.68 8.81 -1.63
C PRO A 65 -4.99 8.47 -2.34
N ALA A 66 -5.17 7.23 -2.82
CA ALA A 66 -6.40 6.80 -3.48
C ALA A 66 -7.60 6.79 -2.51
N VAL A 67 -7.39 6.39 -1.25
CA VAL A 67 -8.43 6.47 -0.20
C VAL A 67 -8.73 7.92 0.13
N THR A 68 -7.69 8.76 0.29
CA THR A 68 -7.86 10.19 0.62
C THR A 68 -8.70 10.90 -0.43
N ILE A 69 -8.38 10.71 -1.70
CA ILE A 69 -9.13 11.28 -2.83
C ILE A 69 -10.53 10.67 -2.91
N GLY A 70 -10.67 9.36 -2.68
CA GLY A 70 -11.96 8.68 -2.69
C GLY A 70 -12.92 9.21 -1.61
N MET A 71 -12.44 9.40 -0.39
CA MET A 71 -13.23 9.99 0.70
C MET A 71 -13.55 11.47 0.44
N ALA A 72 -12.67 12.22 -0.21
CA ALA A 72 -12.98 13.59 -0.61
C ALA A 72 -14.05 13.63 -1.72
N LEU A 73 -13.97 12.73 -2.70
CA LEU A 73 -14.97 12.57 -3.77
C LEU A 73 -16.32 12.08 -3.25
N SER A 74 -16.33 11.23 -2.20
CA SER A 74 -17.57 10.77 -1.59
C SER A 74 -18.29 11.90 -0.84
N GLY A 75 -17.55 12.92 -0.40
CA GLY A 75 -18.04 14.03 0.43
C GLY A 75 -17.80 13.81 1.93
N SER A 76 -17.10 12.74 2.32
CA SER A 76 -16.77 12.45 3.72
C SER A 76 -15.46 13.08 4.20
N PHE A 77 -14.72 13.78 3.33
CA PHE A 77 -13.44 14.39 3.67
C PHE A 77 -13.22 15.74 2.98
N ASN A 78 -12.53 16.67 3.66
CA ASN A 78 -12.26 18.01 3.12
C ASN A 78 -11.13 17.99 2.07
N TRP A 79 -11.42 18.54 0.88
CA TRP A 79 -10.47 18.69 -0.22
C TRP A 79 -9.22 19.49 0.13
N ASP A 80 -9.32 20.50 1.01
CA ASP A 80 -8.17 21.34 1.41
C ASP A 80 -7.05 20.53 2.08
N LEU A 81 -7.40 19.41 2.72
CA LEU A 81 -6.45 18.56 3.42
C LEU A 81 -5.76 17.55 2.50
N VAL A 82 -6.35 17.25 1.33
CA VAL A 82 -5.92 16.18 0.43
C VAL A 82 -4.44 16.32 0.01
N PRO A 83 -3.94 17.49 -0.45
CA PRO A 83 -2.53 17.60 -0.86
C PRO A 83 -1.56 17.29 0.27
N GLY A 84 -1.85 17.79 1.48
CA GLY A 84 -1.02 17.57 2.66
C GLY A 84 -1.04 16.10 3.13
N TYR A 85 -2.19 15.44 3.05
CA TYR A 85 -2.32 14.00 3.32
C TYR A 85 -1.47 13.19 2.34
N CYS A 86 -1.61 13.41 1.03
CA CYS A 86 -0.84 12.71 0.01
C CYS A 86 0.68 12.89 0.19
N ALA A 87 1.13 14.10 0.50
CA ALA A 87 2.54 14.39 0.76
C ALA A 87 3.05 13.68 2.03
N ALA A 88 2.28 13.72 3.11
CA ALA A 88 2.64 13.05 4.36
C ALA A 88 2.71 11.53 4.20
N GLN A 89 1.75 10.93 3.49
CA GLN A 89 1.72 9.50 3.19
C GLN A 89 2.94 9.08 2.37
N LEU A 90 3.27 9.83 1.31
CA LEU A 90 4.44 9.53 0.47
C LEU A 90 5.75 9.62 1.26
N ALA A 91 5.91 10.66 2.08
CA ALA A 91 7.07 10.82 2.95
C ALA A 91 7.15 9.72 4.01
N GLY A 92 6.02 9.34 4.61
CA GLY A 92 5.92 8.24 5.56
C GLY A 92 6.32 6.91 4.92
N ALA A 93 5.80 6.63 3.74
CA ALA A 93 6.11 5.42 2.98
C ALA A 93 7.61 5.33 2.64
N PHE A 94 8.22 6.43 2.20
CA PHE A 94 9.66 6.54 1.98
C PHE A 94 10.46 6.27 3.27
N GLY A 95 10.05 6.85 4.40
CA GLY A 95 10.66 6.61 5.71
C GLY A 95 10.55 5.15 6.16
N GLY A 96 9.39 4.51 5.96
CA GLY A 96 9.18 3.11 6.29
C GLY A 96 10.09 2.18 5.49
N ALA A 97 10.26 2.47 4.20
CA ALA A 97 11.18 1.73 3.34
C ALA A 97 12.65 1.84 3.77
N ILE A 98 13.08 3.01 4.26
CA ILE A 98 14.42 3.18 4.84
C ILE A 98 14.58 2.27 6.07
N LEU A 99 13.57 2.20 6.93
CA LEU A 99 13.62 1.36 8.12
C LEU A 99 13.69 -0.14 7.75
N VAL A 100 12.98 -0.58 6.72
CA VAL A 100 13.10 -1.95 6.18
C VAL A 100 14.51 -2.22 5.68
N TRP A 101 15.10 -1.28 4.92
CA TRP A 101 16.47 -1.39 4.43
C TRP A 101 17.49 -1.54 5.57
N ILE A 102 17.37 -0.72 6.62
CA ILE A 102 18.23 -0.79 7.82
C ILE A 102 18.03 -2.14 8.54
N HIS A 103 16.78 -2.54 8.77
CA HIS A 103 16.45 -3.75 9.52
C HIS A 103 17.02 -5.01 8.86
N TYR A 104 16.94 -5.10 7.53
CA TYR A 104 17.44 -6.23 6.75
C TYR A 104 18.87 -6.03 6.21
N HIS A 105 19.65 -5.10 6.77
CA HIS A 105 20.96 -4.68 6.23
C HIS A 105 21.88 -5.85 5.85
N ALA A 106 21.97 -6.89 6.69
CA ALA A 106 22.84 -8.05 6.47
C ALA A 106 22.39 -9.00 5.35
N HIS A 107 21.15 -8.89 4.88
CA HIS A 107 20.55 -9.79 3.88
C HIS A 107 20.68 -9.27 2.44
N TRP A 108 20.85 -7.96 2.25
CA TRP A 108 20.96 -7.35 0.92
C TRP A 108 22.16 -7.86 0.11
N ARG A 109 23.33 -7.99 0.75
CA ARG A 109 24.55 -8.51 0.09
C ARG A 109 24.47 -9.99 -0.23
N LYS A 110 23.70 -10.76 0.55
CA LYS A 110 23.51 -12.21 0.38
C LYS A 110 22.52 -12.54 -0.73
N THR A 111 21.66 -11.59 -1.05
CA THR A 111 20.65 -11.73 -2.10
C THR A 111 21.25 -11.19 -3.40
N GLU A 112 21.46 -12.03 -4.42
CA GLU A 112 22.07 -11.56 -5.68
C GLU A 112 21.04 -10.87 -6.58
N SER A 113 19.84 -11.45 -6.69
CA SER A 113 18.78 -10.98 -7.60
C SER A 113 18.35 -9.54 -7.35
N ALA A 114 18.55 -8.68 -8.36
CA ALA A 114 18.06 -7.31 -8.38
C ALA A 114 16.52 -7.24 -8.33
N ALA A 115 15.84 -8.16 -9.02
CA ALA A 115 14.37 -8.22 -9.02
C ALA A 115 13.81 -8.51 -7.63
N ILE A 116 14.44 -9.41 -6.86
CA ILE A 116 14.04 -9.67 -5.47
C ILE A 116 14.25 -8.42 -4.61
N LYS A 117 15.38 -7.73 -4.77
CA LYS A 117 15.64 -6.49 -4.02
C LYS A 117 14.60 -5.43 -4.31
N LEU A 118 14.24 -5.23 -5.57
CA LEU A 118 13.21 -4.30 -5.99
C LEU A 118 11.83 -4.68 -5.43
N ALA A 119 11.48 -5.97 -5.48
CA ALA A 119 10.18 -6.49 -5.03
C ALA A 119 9.91 -6.25 -3.54
N VAL A 120 10.95 -6.05 -2.72
CA VAL A 120 10.76 -5.66 -1.31
C VAL A 120 10.12 -4.28 -1.18
N PHE A 121 10.40 -3.36 -2.09
CA PHE A 121 9.98 -1.97 -1.97
C PHE A 121 8.69 -1.70 -2.76
N CYS A 122 8.65 -2.11 -4.02
CA CYS A 122 7.57 -1.70 -4.92
C CYS A 122 7.06 -2.88 -5.74
N THR A 123 5.85 -2.73 -6.28
CA THR A 123 5.23 -3.78 -7.05
C THR A 123 5.75 -3.79 -8.49
N ALA A 124 5.55 -4.93 -9.15
CA ALA A 124 5.87 -5.16 -10.55
C ALA A 124 4.80 -6.08 -11.17
N PRO A 125 4.49 -5.93 -12.47
CA PRO A 125 3.47 -6.72 -13.11
C PRO A 125 4.02 -8.13 -13.44
N ALA A 126 3.17 -9.15 -13.32
CA ALA A 126 3.51 -10.52 -13.71
C ALA A 126 3.65 -10.71 -15.22
N GLU A 127 3.12 -9.76 -16.01
CA GLU A 127 3.21 -9.74 -17.47
C GLU A 127 3.64 -8.36 -17.98
N SER A 128 4.16 -8.28 -19.20
CA SER A 128 4.73 -7.05 -19.76
C SER A 128 3.72 -5.97 -20.16
N SER A 129 2.42 -6.29 -20.23
CA SER A 129 1.39 -5.34 -20.67
C SER A 129 1.05 -4.31 -19.58
N LEU A 130 1.56 -3.09 -19.74
CA LEU A 130 1.28 -1.97 -18.83
C LEU A 130 -0.19 -1.58 -18.81
N ILE A 131 -0.90 -1.71 -19.94
CA ILE A 131 -2.34 -1.42 -20.03
C ILE A 131 -3.13 -2.44 -19.20
N ASN A 132 -2.81 -3.74 -19.32
CA ASN A 132 -3.47 -4.75 -18.50
C ASN A 132 -3.17 -4.57 -17.01
N ALA A 133 -1.92 -4.22 -16.67
CA ALA A 133 -1.56 -3.90 -15.30
C ALA A 133 -2.33 -2.69 -14.75
N LEU A 134 -2.54 -1.65 -15.57
CA LEU A 134 -3.38 -0.50 -15.22
C LEU A 134 -4.83 -0.90 -14.94
N VAL A 135 -5.42 -1.73 -15.80
CA VAL A 135 -6.79 -2.25 -15.60
C VAL A 135 -6.88 -3.05 -14.30
N ARG A 136 -5.89 -3.89 -14.00
CA ARG A 136 -5.85 -4.72 -12.78
C ARG A 136 -5.77 -3.87 -11.52
N GLU A 137 -4.86 -2.90 -11.47
CA GLU A 137 -4.75 -1.96 -10.34
C GLU A 137 -6.02 -1.12 -10.17
N THR A 138 -6.66 -0.73 -11.28
CA THR A 138 -7.95 -0.02 -11.27
C THR A 138 -9.04 -0.88 -10.62
N ILE A 139 -9.20 -2.14 -11.04
CA ILE A 139 -10.21 -3.05 -10.49
C ILE A 139 -9.95 -3.32 -9.01
N ALA A 140 -8.70 -3.63 -8.62
CA ALA A 140 -8.36 -3.90 -7.24
C ALA A 140 -8.64 -2.70 -6.33
N THR A 141 -8.34 -1.48 -6.79
CA THR A 141 -8.58 -0.27 -6.01
C THR A 141 -10.06 0.13 -5.99
N MET A 142 -10.81 -0.12 -7.06
CA MET A 142 -12.27 0.03 -7.06
C MET A 142 -12.90 -0.85 -5.97
N VAL A 143 -12.46 -2.12 -5.85
CA VAL A 143 -12.91 -3.03 -4.79
C VAL A 143 -12.51 -2.52 -3.41
N LEU A 144 -11.29 -1.99 -3.23
CA LEU A 144 -10.87 -1.35 -1.98
C LEU A 144 -11.83 -0.23 -1.59
N ILE A 145 -12.10 0.70 -2.51
CA ILE A 145 -12.85 1.92 -2.21
C ILE A 145 -14.32 1.62 -1.96
N LEU A 146 -14.92 0.72 -2.76
CA LEU A 146 -16.25 0.19 -2.47
C LEU A 146 -16.31 -0.50 -1.10
N GLY A 147 -15.34 -1.36 -0.81
CA GLY A 147 -15.26 -2.05 0.48
C GLY A 147 -15.20 -1.09 1.66
N LEU A 148 -14.38 -0.03 1.58
CA LEU A 148 -14.30 1.00 2.62
C LEU A 148 -15.62 1.76 2.80
N LEU A 149 -16.29 2.12 1.69
CA LEU A 149 -17.59 2.79 1.75
C LEU A 149 -18.68 1.88 2.34
N PHE A 150 -18.69 0.59 1.98
CA PHE A 150 -19.62 -0.39 2.57
C PHE A 150 -19.33 -0.64 4.05
N ILE A 151 -18.07 -0.74 4.46
CA ILE A 151 -17.71 -0.84 5.88
C ILE A 151 -18.21 0.42 6.63
N GLY A 152 -17.98 1.61 6.09
CA GLY A 152 -18.44 2.87 6.69
C GLY A 152 -19.97 3.01 6.77
N ALA A 153 -20.71 2.35 5.87
CA ALA A 153 -22.17 2.34 5.87
C ALA A 153 -22.79 1.42 6.94
N ASN A 154 -22.00 0.52 7.53
CA ASN A 154 -22.46 -0.45 8.52
C ASN A 154 -22.09 0.00 9.94
N LYS A 155 -22.94 -0.36 10.91
CA LYS A 155 -22.66 -0.15 12.34
C LYS A 155 -21.87 -1.34 12.90
N PHE A 156 -20.70 -1.07 13.45
CA PHE A 156 -19.85 -2.06 14.09
C PHE A 156 -19.68 -1.77 15.58
N ALA A 157 -19.27 -2.78 16.34
CA ALA A 157 -18.75 -2.58 17.68
C ALA A 157 -17.47 -1.72 17.63
N ASP A 158 -17.29 -0.87 18.64
CA ASP A 158 -16.13 0.03 18.70
C ASP A 158 -14.81 -0.73 18.59
N GLY A 159 -13.91 -0.21 17.75
CA GLY A 159 -12.61 -0.81 17.49
C GLY A 159 -12.62 -1.98 16.50
N LEU A 160 -13.75 -2.47 15.99
CA LEU A 160 -13.76 -3.57 15.02
C LEU A 160 -13.41 -3.12 13.59
N ASN A 161 -13.68 -1.86 13.23
CA ASN A 161 -13.47 -1.33 11.87
C ASN A 161 -12.05 -1.57 11.32
N PRO A 162 -10.96 -1.25 12.04
CA PRO A 162 -9.60 -1.43 11.50
C PRO A 162 -9.28 -2.89 11.16
N LEU A 163 -9.79 -3.85 11.95
CA LEU A 163 -9.60 -5.28 11.68
C LEU A 163 -10.34 -5.71 10.41
N VAL A 164 -11.57 -5.24 10.21
CA VAL A 164 -12.34 -5.53 9.00
C VAL A 164 -11.67 -4.92 7.75
N VAL A 165 -11.10 -3.72 7.88
CA VAL A 165 -10.30 -3.11 6.80
C VAL A 165 -9.07 -3.95 6.49
N GLY A 166 -8.35 -4.46 7.50
CA GLY A 166 -7.24 -5.40 7.27
C GLY A 166 -7.68 -6.67 6.54
N MET A 167 -8.83 -7.24 6.90
CA MET A 167 -9.39 -8.41 6.23
C MET A 167 -9.78 -8.12 4.77
N LEU A 168 -10.26 -6.91 4.46
CA LEU A 168 -10.48 -6.47 3.08
C LEU A 168 -9.16 -6.49 2.29
N ILE A 169 -8.05 -6.02 2.87
CA ILE A 169 -6.73 -6.05 2.23
C ILE A 169 -6.25 -7.49 2.00
N VAL A 170 -6.45 -8.39 2.96
CA VAL A 170 -6.15 -9.83 2.79
C VAL A 170 -6.96 -10.41 1.63
N SER A 171 -8.26 -10.12 1.57
CA SER A 171 -9.14 -10.62 0.50
C SER A 171 -8.71 -10.14 -0.88
N ILE A 172 -8.34 -8.86 -1.02
CA ILE A 172 -7.83 -8.29 -2.28
C ILE A 172 -6.49 -8.93 -2.65
N GLY A 173 -5.56 -9.08 -1.70
CA GLY A 173 -4.25 -9.68 -1.96
C GLY A 173 -4.32 -11.15 -2.41
N LEU A 174 -5.22 -11.94 -1.80
CA LEU A 174 -5.43 -13.34 -2.19
C LEU A 174 -6.15 -13.48 -3.54
N SER A 175 -7.07 -12.57 -3.87
CA SER A 175 -7.95 -12.72 -5.04
C SER A 175 -7.43 -11.99 -6.28
N LEU A 176 -6.81 -10.82 -6.11
CA LEU A 176 -6.45 -9.90 -7.20
C LEU A 176 -4.94 -9.60 -7.25
N GLY A 177 -4.20 -9.93 -6.18
CA GLY A 177 -2.79 -9.57 -6.05
C GLY A 177 -1.80 -10.33 -6.94
N GLY A 178 -2.13 -11.54 -7.39
CA GLY A 178 -1.21 -12.39 -8.16
C GLY A 178 -0.78 -11.81 -9.52
N THR A 179 -1.44 -10.74 -10.00
CA THR A 179 -1.18 -10.17 -11.33
C THR A 179 -0.24 -8.96 -11.32
N THR A 180 -0.24 -8.17 -10.23
CA THR A 180 0.53 -6.92 -10.11
C THR A 180 1.14 -6.69 -8.73
N GLY A 181 0.93 -7.57 -7.75
CA GLY A 181 1.31 -7.32 -6.36
C GLY A 181 0.35 -6.39 -5.59
N TRP A 182 -0.84 -6.11 -6.15
CA TRP A 182 -1.91 -5.25 -5.62
C TRP A 182 -1.38 -3.99 -4.92
N ALA A 183 -0.83 -3.05 -5.69
CA ALA A 183 -0.33 -1.81 -5.09
C ALA A 183 -1.45 -1.07 -4.36
N ILE A 184 -2.59 -0.86 -5.03
CA ILE A 184 -3.85 -0.23 -4.54
C ILE A 184 -3.71 1.09 -3.76
N ASN A 185 -2.49 1.63 -3.71
CA ASN A 185 -2.06 2.74 -2.87
C ASN A 185 -0.85 3.41 -3.53
N PRO A 186 -1.01 4.62 -4.09
CA PRO A 186 0.09 5.33 -4.74
C PRO A 186 1.30 5.60 -3.83
N ALA A 187 1.08 5.91 -2.54
CA ALA A 187 2.17 6.16 -1.61
C ALA A 187 2.95 4.88 -1.28
N ARG A 188 2.25 3.75 -1.15
CA ARG A 188 2.83 2.43 -0.84
C ARG A 188 3.74 1.91 -1.93
N ASP A 189 3.55 2.32 -3.18
CA ASP A 189 4.46 1.97 -4.26
C ASP A 189 5.53 3.05 -4.48
N LEU A 190 5.10 4.29 -4.74
CA LEU A 190 6.01 5.36 -5.16
C LEU A 190 7.01 5.74 -4.07
N GLY A 191 6.60 5.76 -2.80
CA GLY A 191 7.48 6.12 -1.68
C GLY A 191 8.65 5.14 -1.53
N PRO A 192 8.38 3.83 -1.36
CA PRO A 192 9.43 2.81 -1.33
C PRO A 192 10.22 2.71 -2.64
N ARG A 193 9.60 2.93 -3.80
CA ARG A 193 10.32 2.95 -5.10
C ARG A 193 11.35 4.09 -5.15
N LEU A 194 11.00 5.27 -4.66
CA LEU A 194 11.93 6.40 -4.49
C LEU A 194 13.05 6.05 -3.50
N ALA A 195 12.72 5.38 -2.39
CA ALA A 195 13.74 4.91 -1.44
C ALA A 195 14.69 3.91 -2.10
N HIS A 196 14.18 2.90 -2.80
CA HIS A 196 14.97 1.95 -3.58
C HIS A 196 15.88 2.67 -4.58
N ALA A 197 15.41 3.73 -5.23
CA ALA A 197 16.19 4.49 -6.20
C ALA A 197 17.44 5.12 -5.59
N VAL A 198 17.33 5.71 -4.40
CA VAL A 198 18.40 6.50 -3.76
C VAL A 198 19.25 5.72 -2.77
N LEU A 199 18.72 4.64 -2.18
CA LEU A 199 19.42 3.86 -1.17
C LEU A 199 20.59 3.07 -1.78
N PRO A 200 21.73 2.97 -1.08
CA PRO A 200 22.93 2.30 -1.58
C PRO A 200 22.84 0.77 -1.41
N ILE A 201 21.80 0.15 -1.98
CA ILE A 201 21.58 -1.31 -1.92
C ILE A 201 22.52 -1.99 -2.93
N PRO A 202 23.43 -2.88 -2.50
CA PRO A 202 24.39 -3.53 -3.40
C PRO A 202 23.67 -4.31 -4.50
N GLY A 203 24.00 -4.07 -5.77
CA GLY A 203 23.44 -4.82 -6.91
C GLY A 203 21.92 -4.71 -7.08
N LYS A 204 21.32 -3.56 -6.73
CA LYS A 204 19.85 -3.36 -6.76
C LYS A 204 19.24 -3.14 -8.15
N GLY A 205 20.04 -2.71 -9.13
CA GLY A 205 19.56 -2.40 -10.47
C GLY A 205 18.68 -1.13 -10.54
N SER A 206 17.86 -1.05 -11.58
CA SER A 206 16.90 0.05 -11.81
C SER A 206 15.64 -0.12 -10.95
N SER A 207 14.89 0.98 -10.75
CA SER A 207 13.65 0.99 -9.95
C SER A 207 12.37 0.83 -10.80
N ASP A 208 12.52 0.23 -11.98
CA ASP A 208 11.45 -0.01 -12.96
C ASP A 208 10.54 1.21 -13.20
N TRP A 209 11.15 2.31 -13.63
CA TRP A 209 10.45 3.57 -13.89
C TRP A 209 9.42 3.49 -15.03
N SER A 210 9.58 2.52 -15.94
CA SER A 210 8.59 2.20 -16.97
C SER A 210 7.23 1.79 -16.40
N TYR A 211 7.22 1.10 -15.26
CA TYR A 211 6.01 0.64 -14.59
C TYR A 211 5.49 1.62 -13.53
N ALA A 212 6.36 2.47 -12.95
CA ALA A 212 6.09 3.28 -11.77
C ALA A 212 4.82 4.17 -11.80
N TRP A 213 4.34 4.56 -12.99
CA TRP A 213 3.12 5.36 -13.13
C TRP A 213 1.84 4.53 -12.97
N VAL A 214 1.88 3.21 -13.26
CA VAL A 214 0.73 2.30 -13.18
C VAL A 214 0.14 2.21 -11.75
N PRO A 215 0.93 1.92 -10.70
CA PRO A 215 0.44 1.86 -9.32
C PRO A 215 0.11 3.24 -8.72
N VAL A 216 0.29 4.32 -9.49
CA VAL A 216 -0.22 5.65 -9.14
C VAL A 216 -1.54 5.91 -9.83
N ILE A 217 -1.58 5.84 -11.17
CA ILE A 217 -2.76 6.19 -11.96
C ILE A 217 -3.87 5.16 -11.82
N GLY A 218 -3.56 3.86 -11.81
CA GLY A 218 -4.55 2.79 -11.67
C GLY A 218 -5.39 2.95 -10.39
N PRO A 219 -4.75 3.10 -9.21
CA PRO A 219 -5.49 3.33 -7.98
C PRO A 219 -6.32 4.61 -7.95
N LEU A 220 -5.86 5.69 -8.57
CA LEU A 220 -6.65 6.93 -8.66
C LEU A 220 -7.89 6.75 -9.53
N ILE A 221 -7.78 6.09 -10.69
CA ILE A 221 -8.93 5.75 -11.54
C ILE A 221 -9.89 4.84 -10.78
N GLY A 222 -9.37 3.78 -10.14
CA GLY A 222 -10.17 2.84 -9.36
C GLY A 222 -10.93 3.52 -8.22
N SER A 223 -10.32 4.53 -7.59
CA SER A 223 -10.96 5.33 -6.55
C SER A 223 -12.13 6.16 -7.06
N VAL A 224 -11.95 6.87 -8.17
CA VAL A 224 -13.03 7.62 -8.81
C VAL A 224 -14.19 6.68 -9.18
N ILE A 225 -13.89 5.56 -9.85
CA ILE A 225 -14.93 4.60 -10.26
C ILE A 225 -15.64 4.01 -9.04
N GLY A 226 -14.90 3.61 -8.00
CA GLY A 226 -15.48 3.02 -6.78
C GLY A 226 -16.47 3.97 -6.10
N VAL A 227 -16.12 5.26 -5.99
CA VAL A 227 -17.04 6.27 -5.43
C VAL A 227 -18.26 6.48 -6.32
N LEU A 228 -18.09 6.58 -7.65
CA LEU A 228 -19.20 6.78 -8.58
C LEU A 228 -20.18 5.60 -8.55
N VAL A 229 -19.67 4.36 -8.53
CA VAL A 229 -20.48 3.15 -8.41
C VAL A 229 -21.27 3.17 -7.09
N TYR A 230 -20.60 3.48 -5.97
CA TYR A 230 -21.27 3.58 -4.67
C TYR A 230 -22.41 4.60 -4.68
N LYS A 231 -22.13 5.82 -5.15
CA LYS A 231 -23.10 6.91 -5.19
C LYS A 231 -24.29 6.68 -6.13
N THR A 232 -24.09 5.93 -7.21
CA THR A 232 -25.13 5.73 -8.22
C THR A 232 -26.04 4.55 -7.89
N LEU A 233 -25.50 3.51 -7.26
CA LEU A 233 -26.21 2.25 -7.06
C LEU A 233 -26.65 2.00 -5.61
N PHE A 234 -26.07 2.69 -4.63
CA PHE A 234 -26.24 2.38 -3.21
C PHE A 234 -26.66 3.58 -2.35
N LEU A 235 -26.76 4.78 -2.94
CA LEU A 235 -27.34 5.99 -2.33
C LEU A 235 -28.50 6.47 -3.19
#